data_AF-A0A0C2CAX1-F1
#
_entry.id   AF-A0A0C2CAX1-F1
#
_cell.length_a   1.000
_cell.length_b   1.000
_cell.length_c   1.000
_cell.angle_alpha   90.00
_cell.angle_beta   90.00
_cell.angle_gamma   90.00
#
_symmetry.space_group_name_H-M   'P 1'
#
loop_
_entity.id
_entity.type
_entity.pdbx_description
1 polymer ?
#
loop_
_entity_poly.entity_id
_entity_poly.type
_entity_poly.pdbx_seq_one_letter_code
_entity_poly.pdbx_strand_id
1 'polypeptide(L)'
;MKPSSLIITALQKRQSTKSIRREIRMLSADERDRLWRAMNALKATTIDNITVWDLHTLVHYPDSAPGAHWGPAFLPWHREFLRQFEVALQREDPTVSLPYWDSTLDQGK
;
A
#
# COMPACT_ATOMS: atom_id res chain seq x y z
N MET A 1 40.46 23.84 20.76
CA MET A 1 39.03 23.63 20.43
C MET A 1 38.94 23.04 19.03
N LYS A 2 38.42 21.82 18.88
CA LYS A 2 38.14 21.20 17.57
C LYS A 2 36.71 21.57 17.17
N PRO A 3 36.43 22.00 15.93
CA PRO A 3 35.07 22.28 15.53
C PRO A 3 34.28 20.98 15.37
N SER A 4 33.06 20.96 15.92
CA SER A 4 32.09 19.86 15.83
C SER A 4 31.76 19.53 14.37
N SER A 5 31.85 18.24 14.03
CA SER A 5 31.36 17.69 12.78
C SER A 5 29.83 17.76 12.75
N LEU A 6 29.28 18.62 11.88
CA LEU A 6 27.87 18.57 11.48
C LEU A 6 27.63 17.22 10.78
N ILE A 7 26.87 16.34 11.42
CA ILE A 7 26.36 15.11 10.78
C ILE A 7 25.26 15.55 9.83
N ILE A 8 25.62 15.79 8.56
CA ILE A 8 24.65 15.84 7.47
C ILE A 8 24.22 14.40 7.24
N THR A 9 23.11 13.98 7.85
CA THR A 9 22.42 12.75 7.47
C THR A 9 22.02 12.90 6.00
N ALA A 10 22.74 12.22 5.11
CA ALA A 10 22.38 12.18 3.71
C ALA A 10 20.93 11.70 3.59
N LEU A 11 20.06 12.52 2.99
CA LEU A 11 18.75 12.07 2.54
C LEU A 11 18.99 10.97 1.52
N GLN A 12 18.88 9.71 1.93
CA GLN A 12 18.97 8.57 1.03
C GLN A 12 17.83 8.71 0.03
N LYS A 13 18.18 9.09 -1.21
CA LYS A 13 17.23 9.25 -2.31
C LYS A 13 16.55 7.89 -2.48
N ARG A 14 15.28 7.77 -2.07
CA ARG A 14 14.53 6.52 -2.27
C ARG A 14 14.53 6.22 -3.76
N GLN A 15 15.29 5.21 -4.17
CA GLN A 15 15.23 4.69 -5.52
C GLN A 15 13.83 4.10 -5.66
N SER A 16 12.90 4.80 -6.32
CA SER A 16 11.58 4.23 -6.59
C SER A 16 11.76 3.12 -7.61
N THR A 17 11.81 1.88 -7.17
CA THR A 17 11.62 0.75 -8.06
C THR A 17 10.20 0.85 -8.63
N LYS A 18 10.06 0.71 -9.95
CA LYS A 18 8.73 0.74 -10.58
C LYS A 18 7.91 -0.44 -10.04
N SER A 19 6.85 -0.17 -9.29
CA SER A 19 5.88 -1.20 -8.87
C SER A 19 5.15 -1.73 -10.10
N ILE A 20 5.05 -3.06 -10.21
CA ILE A 20 4.29 -3.74 -11.26
C ILE A 20 3.22 -4.58 -10.58
N ARG A 21 1.97 -4.14 -10.71
CA ARG A 21 0.81 -4.89 -10.25
C ARG A 21 0.57 -6.07 -11.18
N ARG A 22 0.48 -7.27 -10.62
CA ARG A 22 0.21 -8.51 -11.35
C ARG A 22 -1.15 -9.06 -10.95
N GLU A 23 -1.72 -9.88 -11.83
CA GLU A 23 -2.92 -10.65 -11.53
C GLU A 23 -2.63 -11.60 -10.35
N ILE A 24 -3.50 -11.63 -9.34
CA ILE A 24 -3.25 -12.32 -8.06
C ILE A 24 -3.03 -13.84 -8.19
N ARG A 25 -3.68 -14.50 -9.16
CA ARG A 25 -3.53 -15.93 -9.45
C ARG A 25 -2.21 -16.26 -10.16
N MET A 26 -1.56 -15.24 -10.73
CA MET A 26 -0.27 -15.36 -11.43
C MET A 26 0.94 -15.07 -10.54
N LEU A 27 0.74 -14.73 -9.27
CA LEU A 27 1.83 -14.56 -8.32
C LEU A 27 2.55 -15.90 -8.06
N SER A 28 3.85 -15.88 -7.82
CA SER A 28 4.56 -17.05 -7.28
C SER A 28 4.19 -17.31 -5.82
N ALA A 29 4.56 -18.47 -5.28
CA ALA A 29 4.37 -18.76 -3.85
C ALA A 29 5.09 -17.72 -2.98
N ASP A 30 6.34 -17.41 -3.31
CA ASP A 30 7.14 -16.41 -2.58
C ASP A 30 6.55 -15.00 -2.66
N GLU A 31 6.02 -14.60 -3.82
CA GLU A 31 5.37 -13.29 -4.00
C GLU A 31 4.11 -13.19 -3.13
N ARG A 32 3.27 -14.24 -3.11
CA ARG A 32 2.08 -14.27 -2.25
C ARG A 32 2.45 -14.27 -0.76
N ASP A 33 3.46 -15.03 -0.38
CA ASP A 33 3.97 -15.10 0.99
C ASP A 33 4.42 -13.73 1.51
N ARG A 34 5.22 -13.00 0.71
CA ARG A 34 5.64 -11.63 1.05
C ARG A 34 4.44 -10.70 1.20
N LEU A 35 3.48 -10.78 0.28
CA LEU A 35 2.26 -9.99 0.33
C LEU A 35 1.44 -10.26 1.61
N TRP A 36 1.20 -11.53 1.95
CA TRP A 36 0.45 -11.90 3.16
C TRP A 36 1.15 -11.47 4.44
N ARG A 37 2.49 -11.63 4.51
CA ARG A 37 3.28 -11.16 5.64
C ARG A 37 3.19 -9.64 5.80
N ALA A 38 3.31 -8.88 4.72
CA ALA A 38 3.15 -7.42 4.75
C ALA A 38 1.74 -7.01 5.20
N MET A 39 0.67 -7.65 4.70
CA MET A 39 -0.70 -7.37 5.16
C MET A 39 -0.88 -7.67 6.66
N ASN A 40 -0.33 -8.78 7.14
CA ASN A 40 -0.39 -9.14 8.57
C ASN A 40 0.40 -8.15 9.43
N ALA A 41 1.53 -7.63 8.94
CA ALA A 41 2.28 -6.58 9.63
C ALA A 41 1.47 -5.28 9.75
N LEU A 42 0.68 -4.89 8.72
CA LEU A 42 -0.23 -3.73 8.83
C LEU A 42 -1.34 -3.93 9.88
N LYS A 43 -1.77 -5.17 10.10
CA LYS A 43 -2.75 -5.52 11.14
C LYS A 43 -2.14 -5.56 12.55
N ALA A 44 -0.83 -5.71 12.67
CA ALA A 44 -0.12 -5.74 13.94
C ALA A 44 0.43 -4.36 14.36
N THR A 45 0.77 -3.51 13.38
CA THR A 45 1.33 -2.18 13.61
C THR A 45 0.23 -1.19 13.91
N THR A 46 0.42 -0.35 14.93
CA THR A 46 -0.58 0.63 15.36
C THR A 46 -0.05 2.07 15.31
N ILE A 47 -0.97 3.01 15.11
CA ILE A 47 -0.79 4.46 15.30
C ILE A 47 -1.98 4.89 16.17
N ASP A 48 -1.70 5.51 17.32
CA ASP A 48 -2.72 5.95 18.28
C ASP A 48 -3.75 4.85 18.64
N ASN A 49 -3.25 3.63 18.90
CA ASN A 49 -4.04 2.42 19.21
C ASN A 49 -4.97 1.91 18.09
N ILE A 50 -4.84 2.41 16.87
CA ILE A 50 -5.56 1.92 15.70
C ILE A 50 -4.56 1.22 14.78
N THR A 51 -4.88 0.05 14.25
CA THR A 51 -3.96 -0.65 13.34
C THR A 51 -3.80 0.12 12.04
N VAL A 52 -2.64 0.05 11.40
CA VAL A 52 -2.42 0.69 10.09
C VAL A 52 -3.39 0.14 9.05
N TRP A 53 -3.75 -1.15 9.17
CA TRP A 53 -4.83 -1.76 8.40
C TRP A 53 -6.17 -1.04 8.63
N ASP A 54 -6.58 -0.88 9.89
CA ASP A 54 -7.86 -0.23 10.25
C ASP A 54 -7.91 1.25 9.86
N LEU A 55 -6.78 1.96 9.87
CA LEU A 55 -6.74 3.34 9.36
C LEU A 55 -7.12 3.40 7.88
N HIS A 56 -6.68 2.44 7.06
CA HIS A 56 -7.08 2.40 5.65
C HIS A 56 -8.55 2.03 5.50
N THR A 57 -9.08 1.10 6.31
CA THR A 57 -10.51 0.74 6.25
C THR A 57 -11.39 1.92 6.66
N LEU A 58 -11.02 2.64 7.72
CA LEU A 58 -11.72 3.84 8.21
C LEU A 58 -11.82 4.93 7.14
N VAL A 59 -10.73 5.25 6.46
CA VAL A 59 -10.72 6.26 5.38
C VAL A 59 -11.61 5.85 4.19
N HIS A 60 -11.77 4.56 3.96
CA HIS A 60 -12.63 4.02 2.89
C HIS A 60 -14.12 3.92 3.27
N TYR A 61 -14.50 4.11 4.54
CA TYR A 61 -15.92 4.11 4.88
C TYR A 61 -16.68 5.17 4.05
N PRO A 62 -17.85 4.83 3.46
CA PRO A 62 -18.57 5.75 2.58
C PRO A 62 -18.86 7.11 3.22
N ASP A 63 -19.14 7.13 4.53
CA ASP A 63 -19.41 8.35 5.29
C ASP A 63 -18.15 9.21 5.53
N SER A 64 -16.96 8.61 5.47
CA SER A 64 -15.67 9.32 5.59
C SER A 64 -15.22 9.95 4.27
N ALA A 65 -15.67 9.40 3.14
CA ALA A 65 -15.33 9.90 1.80
C ALA A 65 -16.53 9.78 0.81
N PRO A 66 -17.63 10.53 1.02
CA PRO A 66 -18.83 10.38 0.19
C PRO A 66 -18.60 10.73 -1.28
N GLY A 67 -17.77 11.75 -1.55
CA GLY A 67 -17.39 12.15 -2.92
C GLY A 67 -16.55 11.08 -3.65
N ALA A 68 -15.94 10.15 -2.92
CA ALA A 68 -15.21 9.02 -3.50
C ALA A 68 -16.12 7.94 -4.07
N HIS A 69 -17.41 7.91 -3.72
CA HIS A 69 -18.32 6.84 -4.10
C HIS A 69 -19.39 7.29 -5.09
N TRP A 70 -19.87 8.53 -4.94
CA TRP A 70 -21.07 9.02 -5.65
C TRP A 70 -20.79 10.23 -6.54
N GLY A 71 -19.54 10.40 -6.98
CA GLY A 71 -19.12 11.59 -7.71
C GLY A 71 -17.96 11.35 -8.67
N PRO A 72 -17.53 12.39 -9.40
CA PRO A 72 -16.46 12.31 -10.39
C PRO A 72 -15.09 11.98 -9.78
N ALA A 73 -14.97 12.09 -8.45
CA ALA A 73 -13.74 11.74 -7.74
C ALA A 73 -13.58 10.23 -7.54
N PHE A 74 -14.54 9.37 -7.95
CA PHE A 74 -14.45 7.92 -7.76
C PHE A 74 -13.12 7.33 -8.20
N LEU A 75 -12.76 7.49 -9.48
CA LEU A 75 -11.53 6.95 -10.02
C LEU A 75 -10.25 7.56 -9.41
N PRO A 76 -10.07 8.90 -9.35
CA PRO A 76 -8.84 9.46 -8.80
C PRO A 76 -8.68 9.20 -7.30
N TRP A 77 -9.76 9.19 -6.52
CA TRP A 77 -9.69 8.91 -5.08
C TRP A 77 -9.26 7.46 -4.83
N HIS A 78 -9.89 6.47 -5.48
CA HIS A 78 -9.53 5.07 -5.30
C HIS A 78 -8.11 4.77 -5.82
N ARG A 79 -7.68 5.44 -6.89
CA ARG A 79 -6.31 5.32 -7.39
C ARG A 79 -5.29 5.73 -6.34
N GLU A 80 -5.51 6.87 -5.68
CA GLU A 80 -4.63 7.35 -4.62
C GLU A 80 -4.73 6.51 -3.36
N PHE A 81 -5.93 6.09 -2.96
CA PHE A 81 -6.14 5.16 -1.84
C PHE A 81 -5.33 3.87 -2.02
N LEU A 82 -5.45 3.22 -3.19
CA LEU A 82 -4.68 2.01 -3.49
C LEU A 82 -3.17 2.28 -3.58
N ARG A 83 -2.76 3.49 -3.98
CA ARG A 83 -1.33 3.88 -3.99
C ARG A 83 -0.80 3.99 -2.57
N GLN A 84 -1.53 4.62 -1.65
CA GLN A 84 -1.12 4.75 -0.24
C GLN A 84 -1.11 3.38 0.47
N PHE A 85 -2.10 2.53 0.18
CA PHE A 85 -2.11 1.17 0.69
C PHE A 85 -0.88 0.37 0.20
N GLU A 86 -0.54 0.49 -1.09
CA GLU A 86 0.69 -0.09 -1.64
C GLU A 86 1.97 0.50 -1.03
N VAL A 87 2.02 1.81 -0.73
CA VAL A 87 3.14 2.41 0.04
C VAL A 87 3.26 1.74 1.40
N ALA A 88 2.15 1.53 2.11
CA ALA A 88 2.15 0.92 3.43
C ALA A 88 2.71 -0.51 3.37
N LEU A 89 2.27 -1.32 2.41
CA LEU A 89 2.84 -2.65 2.18
C LEU A 89 4.34 -2.59 1.85
N GLN A 90 4.77 -1.61 1.05
CA GLN A 90 6.17 -1.42 0.66
C GLN A 90 7.08 -0.92 1.80
N ARG A 91 6.51 -0.36 2.86
CA ARG A 91 7.26 -0.03 4.09
C ARG A 91 7.62 -1.29 4.87
N GLU A 92 6.79 -2.33 4.79
CA GLU A 92 7.07 -3.65 5.37
C GLU A 92 8.00 -4.48 4.47
N ASP A 93 7.75 -4.50 3.17
CA ASP A 93 8.60 -5.17 2.19
C ASP A 93 8.66 -4.37 0.86
N PRO A 94 9.79 -3.73 0.54
CA PRO A 94 9.94 -2.90 -0.66
C PRO A 94 9.76 -3.63 -1.99
N THR A 95 9.73 -4.96 -1.99
CA THR A 95 9.52 -5.78 -3.20
C THR A 95 8.05 -6.05 -3.46
N VAL A 96 7.15 -5.77 -2.52
CA VAL A 96 5.71 -6.00 -2.66
C VAL A 96 5.10 -4.94 -3.58
N SER A 97 4.27 -5.42 -4.50
CA SER A 97 3.37 -4.62 -5.34
C SER A 97 1.95 -5.11 -5.09
N LEU A 98 0.98 -4.21 -5.02
CA LEU A 98 -0.41 -4.59 -4.79
C LEU A 98 -0.93 -5.35 -6.02
N PRO A 99 -1.37 -6.61 -5.92
CA PRO A 99 -1.91 -7.30 -7.08
C PRO A 99 -3.27 -6.72 -7.48
N TYR A 100 -3.70 -7.05 -8.70
CA TYR A 100 -5.08 -6.85 -9.13
C TYR A 100 -5.77 -8.20 -9.27
N TRP A 101 -7.09 -8.16 -9.28
CA TRP A 101 -7.93 -9.31 -9.59
C TRP A 101 -8.66 -9.04 -10.90
N ASP A 102 -8.41 -9.89 -11.91
CA ASP A 102 -9.13 -9.82 -13.18
C ASP A 102 -10.42 -10.63 -13.11
N SER A 103 -11.52 -9.97 -12.75
CA SER A 103 -12.83 -10.62 -12.61
C SER A 103 -13.41 -11.12 -13.94
N THR A 104 -12.85 -10.73 -15.09
CA THR A 104 -13.34 -11.22 -16.41
C THR A 104 -13.01 -12.69 -16.63
N LEU A 105 -12.02 -13.22 -15.91
CA LEU A 105 -11.61 -14.62 -15.96
C LEU A 105 -12.52 -15.55 -15.14
N ASP A 106 -13.40 -15.00 -14.31
CA ASP A 106 -14.29 -15.78 -13.43
C ASP A 106 -15.67 -16.01 -14.03
N GLN A 107 -15.93 -15.44 -15.21
CA GLN A 107 -17.11 -15.73 -16.00
C GLN A 107 -16.84 -16.98 -16.84
N GLY A 108 -17.39 -18.11 -16.43
CA GLY A 108 -17.43 -19.31 -17.26
C GLY A 108 -18.21 -19.03 -18.55
N LYS A 109 -17.70 -19.53 -19.68
CA LYS A 109 -18.59 -19.83 -20.81
C LYS A 109 -19.39 -21.08 -20.49
#